data_AF-A0A9W9EQY2-F1
#
_entry.id   AF-A0A9W9EQY2-F1
#
_cell.length_a   1.000
_cell.length_b   1.000
_cell.length_c   1.000
_cell.angle_alpha   90.00
_cell.angle_beta   90.00
_cell.angle_gamma   90.00
#
_symmetry.space_group_name_H-M   'P 1'
#
loop_
_entity.id
_entity.type
_entity.pdbx_description
1 polymer ?
#
loop_
_entity_poly.entity_id
_entity_poly.type
_entity_poly.pdbx_seq_one_letter_code
_entity_poly.pdbx_strand_id
1 'polypeptide(L)'
;MKPLRYCVLALWTLGLNYGLCSSPQAVTWSDKKFGPDGPWQAVIVDIGSNSSDFVIPSENNSRIALYPGGSWDSKILLTQICDNKTLSSVCYADKAGRFDGDASVSFDNKTVSMLPFPGNGPCGDLSWGAADAIPVRANAKRARDWITIGGTSIPDVDLVSISAGWRTYPGGQAYPLEVGTLSLGAPDINQTFGAQIKINMTFVTSYLYERQGSKGIPSYSYGMHIGSASLGIPGSLHLGGYDRNRIIGDISAQPFDGGNVPIQMNDIGIGVEEGGSPWSFASKTDLLAQGNSSLACKITEDNEPFHKIHEYFQFELSNMHSSSSGLRVGNESLKCPRESRRSALR
;
A
#
# COMPACT_ATOMS: atom_id res chain seq x y z
N MET A 1 -45.27 53.36 47.51
CA MET A 1 -44.60 52.94 46.26
C MET A 1 -43.11 53.24 46.38
N LYS A 2 -42.27 52.20 46.48
CA LYS A 2 -40.80 52.28 46.47
C LYS A 2 -40.32 51.33 45.35
N PRO A 3 -39.43 51.74 44.44
CA PRO A 3 -39.08 50.90 43.30
C PRO A 3 -38.06 49.83 43.67
N LEU A 4 -38.38 48.61 43.25
CA LEU A 4 -37.54 47.42 43.22
C LEU A 4 -36.42 47.63 42.19
N ARG A 5 -35.15 47.63 42.62
CA ARG A 5 -34.00 47.62 41.70
C ARG A 5 -33.50 46.17 41.58
N TYR A 6 -33.69 45.61 40.39
CA TYR A 6 -33.19 44.30 39.98
C TYR A 6 -31.66 44.33 39.85
N CYS A 7 -30.99 43.39 40.52
CA CYS A 7 -29.62 42.98 40.19
C CYS A 7 -29.65 42.22 38.87
N VAL A 8 -29.02 42.77 37.83
CA VAL A 8 -28.69 42.03 36.61
C VAL A 8 -27.31 41.42 36.79
N LEU A 9 -27.27 40.14 37.12
CA LEU A 9 -26.07 39.30 37.03
C LEU A 9 -25.92 38.87 35.56
N ALA A 10 -25.07 39.58 34.81
CA ALA A 10 -24.64 39.15 33.48
C ALA A 10 -23.63 38.02 33.64
N LEU A 11 -24.09 36.77 33.47
CA LEU A 11 -23.25 35.58 33.41
C LEU A 11 -22.52 35.59 32.05
N TRP A 12 -21.26 36.01 32.05
CA TRP A 12 -20.36 35.84 30.91
C TRP A 12 -19.95 34.37 30.81
N THR A 13 -20.69 33.57 30.05
CA THR A 13 -20.18 32.30 29.56
C THR A 13 -19.15 32.60 28.46
N LEU A 14 -17.88 32.66 28.83
CA LEU A 14 -16.77 32.52 27.90
C LEU A 14 -16.97 31.19 27.17
N GLY A 15 -17.45 31.26 25.93
CA GLY A 15 -17.45 30.13 25.01
C GLY A 15 -16.01 29.71 24.78
N LEU A 16 -15.56 28.70 25.52
CA LEU A 16 -14.43 27.87 25.13
C LEU A 16 -14.79 27.29 23.76
N ASN A 17 -14.31 27.95 22.69
CA ASN A 17 -14.18 27.30 21.40
C ASN A 17 -13.19 26.16 21.61
N TYR A 18 -13.71 24.96 21.94
CA TYR A 18 -12.98 23.74 21.72
C TYR A 18 -12.76 23.66 20.21
N GLY A 19 -11.63 24.20 19.75
CA GLY A 19 -11.13 23.87 18.43
C GLY A 19 -10.97 22.36 18.42
N LEU A 20 -11.87 21.67 17.71
CA LEU A 20 -11.78 20.23 17.51
C LEU A 20 -10.47 19.97 16.78
N CYS A 21 -9.43 19.64 17.53
CA CYS A 21 -8.11 19.36 16.98
C CYS A 21 -8.22 18.07 16.16
N SER A 22 -7.66 18.11 14.96
CA SER A 22 -7.44 16.90 14.18
C SER A 22 -6.49 15.98 14.95
N SER A 23 -6.71 14.67 14.85
CA SER A 23 -5.89 13.63 15.48
C SER A 23 -5.58 12.53 14.48
N PRO A 24 -4.44 11.83 14.61
CA PRO A 24 -4.15 10.69 13.75
C PRO A 24 -5.27 9.65 13.79
N GLN A 25 -5.68 9.18 12.62
CA GLN A 25 -6.79 8.24 12.50
C GLN A 25 -6.25 6.81 12.41
N ALA A 26 -6.60 5.97 13.39
CA ALA A 26 -6.27 4.55 13.37
C ALA A 26 -7.12 3.80 12.34
N VAL A 27 -6.49 2.92 11.57
CA VAL A 27 -7.16 2.01 10.63
C VAL A 27 -7.35 0.65 11.27
N THR A 28 -8.52 0.06 11.10
CA THR A 28 -8.86 -1.25 11.68
C THR A 28 -8.17 -2.38 10.92
N TRP A 29 -7.50 -3.28 11.65
CA TRP A 29 -6.89 -4.48 11.09
C TRP A 29 -7.87 -5.65 11.05
N SER A 30 -7.70 -6.52 10.07
CA SER A 30 -8.41 -7.79 9.94
C SER A 30 -7.95 -8.78 11.00
N ASP A 31 -8.91 -9.52 11.56
CA ASP A 31 -8.68 -10.70 12.41
C ASP A 31 -8.19 -11.91 11.60
N LYS A 32 -8.61 -11.99 10.33
CA LYS A 32 -8.13 -12.97 9.35
C LYS A 32 -6.69 -12.68 8.89
N LYS A 33 -6.01 -13.73 8.45
CA LYS A 33 -4.67 -13.70 7.84
C LYS A 33 -4.69 -14.22 6.41
N PHE A 34 -3.77 -13.79 5.56
CA PHE A 34 -3.86 -14.01 4.12
C PHE A 34 -2.53 -14.41 3.50
N GLY A 35 -2.52 -15.02 2.32
CA GLY A 35 -1.31 -15.32 1.56
C GLY A 35 -0.74 -16.73 1.79
N PRO A 36 -0.15 -17.33 0.73
CA PRO A 36 0.40 -18.68 0.79
C PRO A 36 1.83 -18.75 1.35
N ASP A 37 2.60 -17.65 1.28
CA ASP A 37 4.00 -17.52 1.72
C ASP A 37 4.15 -17.00 3.16
N GLY A 38 3.04 -16.98 3.88
CA GLY A 38 2.97 -16.62 5.30
C GLY A 38 1.61 -16.01 5.60
N PRO A 39 1.06 -16.18 6.81
CA PRO A 39 -0.11 -15.40 7.17
C PRO A 39 0.30 -13.92 7.21
N TRP A 40 -0.26 -13.11 6.31
CA TRP A 40 -0.10 -11.66 6.28
C TRP A 40 -1.30 -10.98 6.92
N GLN A 41 -1.07 -9.79 7.46
CA GLN A 41 -2.14 -8.96 8.01
C GLN A 41 -2.62 -7.98 6.95
N ALA A 42 -3.92 -7.72 6.96
CA ALA A 42 -4.56 -6.74 6.09
C ALA A 42 -5.39 -5.78 6.95
N VAL A 43 -5.70 -4.61 6.42
CA VAL A 43 -6.66 -3.68 7.02
C VAL A 43 -8.04 -3.91 6.45
N ILE A 44 -9.08 -3.55 7.20
CA ILE A 44 -10.46 -3.63 6.73
C ILE A 44 -10.99 -2.24 6.42
N VAL A 45 -11.62 -2.11 5.26
CA VAL A 45 -12.34 -0.92 4.83
C VAL A 45 -13.74 -1.31 4.36
N ASP A 46 -14.67 -0.36 4.39
CA ASP A 46 -15.97 -0.53 3.76
C ASP A 46 -15.99 0.25 2.44
N ILE A 47 -16.42 -0.37 1.34
CA ILE A 47 -16.40 0.19 -0.01
C ILE A 47 -17.81 0.21 -0.60
N GLY A 48 -18.12 1.27 -1.33
CA GLY A 48 -19.40 1.45 -2.02
C GLY A 48 -20.41 2.25 -1.21
N SER A 49 -21.55 2.56 -1.84
CA SER A 49 -22.67 3.22 -1.19
C SER A 49 -24.00 2.63 -1.66
N ASN A 50 -25.03 2.72 -0.82
CA ASN A 50 -26.40 2.37 -1.18
C ASN A 50 -27.30 3.61 -1.39
N SER A 51 -26.71 4.80 -1.26
CA SER A 51 -27.32 6.11 -1.48
C SER A 51 -26.27 7.02 -2.10
N SER A 52 -26.69 7.90 -3.01
CA SER A 52 -25.81 8.89 -3.66
C SER A 52 -25.10 9.82 -2.66
N ASP A 53 -25.56 9.89 -1.42
CA ASP A 53 -25.06 10.83 -0.40
C ASP A 53 -24.46 10.15 0.85
N PHE A 54 -24.53 8.82 0.99
CA PHE A 54 -24.07 8.12 2.20
C PHE A 54 -23.76 6.63 1.98
N VAL A 55 -22.63 6.15 2.52
CA VAL A 55 -22.37 4.71 2.66
C VAL A 55 -23.18 4.18 3.85
N ILE A 56 -24.22 3.41 3.61
CA ILE A 56 -24.66 2.43 4.61
C ILE A 56 -23.81 1.18 4.37
N PRO A 57 -22.98 0.75 5.34
CA PRO A 57 -22.28 -0.51 5.23
C PRO A 57 -23.34 -1.60 5.03
N SER A 58 -23.44 -2.13 3.81
CA SER A 58 -24.24 -3.31 3.57
C SER A 58 -23.50 -4.43 4.30
N GLU A 59 -24.14 -5.02 5.31
CA GLU A 59 -23.51 -5.89 6.31
C GLU A 59 -22.74 -7.09 5.74
N ASN A 60 -22.78 -7.35 4.42
CA ASN A 60 -22.04 -8.44 3.79
C ASN A 60 -21.28 -8.14 2.47
N ASN A 61 -21.54 -7.04 1.74
CA ASN A 61 -20.96 -6.86 0.39
C ASN A 61 -20.03 -5.65 0.21
N SER A 62 -19.81 -4.86 1.28
CA SER A 62 -18.97 -3.66 1.22
C SER A 62 -17.66 -3.80 2.01
N ARG A 63 -17.60 -4.70 2.99
CA ARG A 63 -16.45 -4.84 3.91
C ARG A 63 -15.37 -5.74 3.33
N ILE A 64 -14.20 -5.17 3.05
CA ILE A 64 -13.11 -5.84 2.34
C ILE A 64 -11.79 -5.65 3.07
N ALA A 65 -11.02 -6.73 3.16
CA ALA A 65 -9.65 -6.74 3.62
C ALA A 65 -8.70 -6.36 2.48
N LEU A 66 -7.82 -5.40 2.72
CA LEU A 66 -6.84 -4.91 1.77
C LEU A 66 -5.47 -4.83 2.43
N TYR A 67 -4.43 -5.16 1.67
CA TYR A 67 -3.06 -4.94 2.10
C TYR A 67 -2.74 -3.42 2.13
N PRO A 68 -2.35 -2.84 3.28
CA PRO A 68 -2.09 -1.40 3.36
C PRO A 68 -0.75 -1.02 2.72
N GLY A 69 -0.78 -0.36 1.57
CA GLY A 69 0.43 0.06 0.89
C GLY A 69 0.22 0.34 -0.59
N GLY A 70 1.28 0.83 -1.23
CA GLY A 70 1.26 1.27 -2.61
C GLY A 70 0.83 2.73 -2.74
N SER A 71 1.16 3.29 -3.91
CA SER A 71 0.85 4.66 -4.26
C SER A 71 -0.23 4.76 -5.33
N TRP A 72 -0.87 5.93 -5.40
CA TRP A 72 -1.94 6.25 -6.33
C TRP A 72 -3.22 5.43 -6.07
N ASP A 73 -3.51 4.43 -6.88
CA ASP A 73 -4.79 3.72 -6.85
C ASP A 73 -4.84 2.55 -5.85
N SER A 74 -5.98 2.43 -5.16
CA SER A 74 -6.28 1.21 -4.38
C SER A 74 -6.80 0.12 -5.32
N LYS A 75 -6.43 -1.13 -5.10
CA LYS A 75 -6.81 -2.25 -5.97
C LYS A 75 -7.84 -3.11 -5.26
N ILE A 76 -8.99 -3.31 -5.89
CA ILE A 76 -10.10 -4.08 -5.32
C ILE A 76 -10.45 -5.26 -6.22
N LEU A 77 -10.80 -6.39 -5.60
CA LEU A 77 -11.24 -7.59 -6.30
C LEU A 77 -12.76 -7.60 -6.38
N LEU A 78 -13.30 -7.68 -7.59
CA LEU A 78 -14.74 -7.76 -7.81
C LEU A 78 -15.26 -9.17 -7.55
N THR A 79 -16.58 -9.34 -7.39
CA THR A 79 -17.22 -10.66 -7.23
C THR A 79 -16.84 -11.65 -8.33
N GLN A 80 -16.65 -11.19 -9.56
CA GLN A 80 -16.32 -12.01 -10.73
C GLN A 80 -14.90 -12.62 -10.69
N ILE A 81 -14.04 -12.18 -9.76
CA ILE A 81 -12.65 -12.68 -9.63
C ILE A 81 -12.57 -14.21 -9.49
N CYS A 82 -13.65 -14.83 -9.04
CA CYS A 82 -13.76 -16.27 -8.79
C CYS A 82 -14.62 -17.04 -9.80
N ASP A 83 -15.09 -16.38 -10.86
CA ASP A 83 -15.89 -17.04 -11.90
C ASP A 83 -15.03 -18.06 -12.67
N ASN A 84 -13.76 -17.73 -12.89
CA ASN A 84 -12.82 -18.62 -13.54
C ASN A 84 -12.21 -19.62 -12.55
N LYS A 85 -12.64 -20.88 -12.64
CA LYS A 85 -12.15 -21.98 -11.79
C LYS A 85 -11.02 -22.81 -12.41
N THR A 86 -10.41 -22.37 -13.52
CA THR A 86 -9.33 -23.14 -14.17
C THR A 86 -8.05 -23.16 -13.35
N LEU A 87 -7.75 -22.08 -12.61
CA LEU A 87 -6.56 -21.97 -11.76
C LEU A 87 -6.76 -22.62 -10.38
N SER A 88 -7.97 -22.56 -9.85
CA SER A 88 -8.32 -23.19 -8.58
C SER A 88 -9.83 -23.41 -8.47
N SER A 89 -10.23 -24.51 -7.85
CA SER A 89 -11.62 -24.72 -7.43
C SER A 89 -12.00 -23.88 -6.20
N VAL A 90 -11.02 -23.31 -5.50
CA VAL A 90 -11.19 -22.50 -4.30
C VAL A 90 -11.10 -21.01 -4.64
N CYS A 91 -12.09 -20.24 -4.20
CA CYS A 91 -12.09 -18.78 -4.29
C CYS A 91 -11.36 -18.20 -3.07
N TYR A 92 -10.04 -18.02 -3.16
CA TYR A 92 -9.26 -17.46 -2.03
C TYR A 92 -9.71 -16.04 -1.65
N ALA A 93 -10.19 -15.25 -2.63
CA ALA A 93 -10.71 -13.90 -2.42
C ALA A 93 -11.94 -13.83 -1.48
N ASP A 94 -12.70 -14.93 -1.31
CA ASP A 94 -13.81 -14.97 -0.34
C ASP A 94 -13.36 -14.67 1.09
N LYS A 95 -12.11 -15.02 1.43
CA LYS A 95 -11.56 -14.76 2.75
C LYS A 95 -11.42 -13.26 3.02
N ALA A 96 -10.93 -12.52 2.02
CA ALA A 96 -10.72 -11.08 2.10
C ALA A 96 -12.01 -10.28 1.94
N GLY A 97 -13.03 -10.87 1.30
CA GLY A 97 -14.21 -10.16 0.85
C GLY A 97 -14.03 -9.70 -0.60
N ARG A 98 -15.14 -9.71 -1.34
CA ARG A 98 -15.19 -9.32 -2.76
C ARG A 98 -16.16 -8.16 -2.91
N PHE A 99 -15.83 -7.23 -3.77
CA PHE A 99 -16.66 -6.06 -4.03
C PHE A 99 -17.72 -6.36 -5.09
N ASP A 100 -18.99 -6.14 -4.75
CA ASP A 100 -20.08 -6.20 -5.70
C ASP A 100 -20.37 -4.80 -6.27
N GLY A 101 -19.75 -4.50 -7.41
CA GLY A 101 -19.91 -3.20 -8.06
C GLY A 101 -21.33 -2.91 -8.54
N ASP A 102 -22.16 -3.94 -8.79
CA ASP A 102 -23.56 -3.75 -9.20
C ASP A 102 -24.46 -3.37 -8.02
N ALA A 103 -24.01 -3.63 -6.79
CA ALA A 103 -24.73 -3.27 -5.56
C ALA A 103 -24.40 -1.85 -5.06
N SER A 104 -23.36 -1.20 -5.60
CA SER A 104 -22.94 0.15 -5.21
C SER A 104 -23.45 1.19 -6.21
N VAL A 105 -24.25 2.15 -5.73
CA VAL A 105 -24.80 3.22 -6.59
C VAL A 105 -23.76 4.29 -6.95
N SER A 106 -22.66 4.36 -6.21
CA SER A 106 -21.54 5.29 -6.45
C SER A 106 -20.40 4.66 -7.24
N PHE A 107 -20.47 3.36 -7.55
CA PHE A 107 -19.43 2.70 -8.33
C PHE A 107 -19.43 3.19 -9.78
N ASP A 108 -18.29 3.71 -10.21
CA ASP A 108 -18.08 4.19 -11.57
C ASP A 108 -16.77 3.64 -12.14
N ASN A 109 -16.89 2.69 -13.06
CA ASN A 109 -15.78 2.12 -13.83
C ASN A 109 -15.87 2.40 -15.34
N LYS A 110 -16.68 3.39 -15.74
CA LYS A 110 -16.99 3.69 -17.14
C LYS A 110 -16.49 5.07 -17.56
N THR A 111 -16.43 6.01 -16.62
CA THR A 111 -16.08 7.40 -16.92
C THR A 111 -14.60 7.56 -17.30
N VAL A 112 -13.70 6.76 -16.71
CA VAL A 112 -12.29 6.70 -17.11
C VAL A 112 -12.06 5.49 -18.02
N SER A 113 -11.88 5.75 -19.31
CA SER A 113 -11.61 4.71 -20.32
C SER A 113 -10.14 4.31 -20.41
N MET A 114 -9.23 5.06 -19.76
CA MET A 114 -7.81 4.74 -19.73
C MET A 114 -7.56 3.47 -18.91
N LEU A 115 -6.80 2.52 -19.47
CA LEU A 115 -6.44 1.31 -18.75
C LEU A 115 -5.52 1.62 -17.55
N PRO A 116 -5.58 0.81 -16.48
CA PRO A 116 -4.58 0.84 -15.41
C PRO A 116 -3.17 0.56 -15.96
N PHE A 117 -2.14 1.14 -15.36
CA PHE A 117 -0.75 0.94 -15.79
C PHE A 117 -0.29 -0.51 -15.52
N PRO A 118 0.52 -1.15 -16.41
CA PRO A 118 1.10 -0.64 -17.67
C PRO A 118 0.17 -0.56 -18.88
N GLY A 119 -1.10 -0.98 -18.78
CA GLY A 119 -2.10 -0.76 -19.83
C GLY A 119 -2.15 -1.83 -20.93
N ASN A 120 -1.81 -3.08 -20.59
CA ASN A 120 -1.64 -4.16 -21.57
C ASN A 120 -2.95 -4.89 -21.93
N GLY A 121 -4.00 -4.18 -22.34
CA GLY A 121 -5.24 -4.81 -22.86
C GLY A 121 -5.95 -5.79 -21.89
N PRO A 122 -6.87 -6.65 -22.40
CA PRO A 122 -7.57 -7.63 -21.56
C PRO A 122 -6.62 -8.67 -20.96
N CYS A 123 -6.69 -8.86 -19.64
CA CYS A 123 -5.77 -9.75 -18.88
C CYS A 123 -4.28 -9.39 -19.05
N GLY A 124 -4.00 -8.08 -19.12
CA GLY A 124 -2.65 -7.56 -19.21
C GLY A 124 -1.88 -7.64 -17.90
N ASP A 125 -0.58 -7.34 -17.98
CA ASP A 125 0.20 -7.06 -16.78
C ASP A 125 -0.41 -5.84 -16.08
N LEU A 126 -0.50 -5.94 -14.75
CA LEU A 126 -1.00 -4.90 -13.88
C LEU A 126 0.09 -4.60 -12.86
N SER A 127 0.49 -3.34 -12.75
CA SER A 127 1.38 -2.96 -11.66
C SER A 127 0.62 -3.05 -10.35
N TRP A 128 1.14 -3.84 -9.41
CA TRP A 128 0.75 -3.96 -8.03
C TRP A 128 1.52 -2.98 -7.13
N GLY A 129 2.06 -1.91 -7.70
CA GLY A 129 2.98 -0.98 -7.06
C GLY A 129 4.34 -1.63 -6.82
N ALA A 130 5.09 -1.18 -5.81
CA ALA A 130 6.35 -1.84 -5.46
C ALA A 130 6.17 -3.29 -4.93
N ALA A 131 4.95 -3.81 -4.79
CA ALA A 131 4.73 -5.25 -4.61
C ALA A 131 4.88 -6.08 -5.91
N ASP A 132 5.31 -5.45 -7.02
CA ASP A 132 5.58 -6.07 -8.33
C ASP A 132 6.74 -7.08 -8.36
N ALA A 133 7.27 -7.49 -7.20
CA ALA A 133 8.24 -8.60 -7.11
C ALA A 133 7.69 -9.89 -7.75
N ILE A 134 6.37 -10.05 -7.79
CA ILE A 134 5.68 -11.11 -8.52
C ILE A 134 4.73 -10.47 -9.54
N PRO A 135 4.94 -10.71 -10.85
CA PRO A 135 4.07 -10.15 -11.88
C PRO A 135 2.61 -10.57 -11.68
N VAL A 136 1.72 -9.60 -11.69
CA VAL A 136 0.28 -9.81 -11.67
C VAL A 136 -0.29 -9.62 -13.07
N ARG A 137 -1.11 -10.59 -13.51
CA ARG A 137 -1.91 -10.50 -14.73
C ARG A 137 -3.37 -10.41 -14.38
N ALA A 138 -4.04 -9.38 -14.89
CA ALA A 138 -5.41 -9.09 -14.48
C ALA A 138 -6.23 -8.43 -15.58
N ASN A 139 -7.52 -8.75 -15.61
CA ASN A 139 -8.53 -7.92 -16.26
C ASN A 139 -8.93 -6.83 -15.27
N ALA A 140 -8.45 -5.62 -15.53
CA ALA A 140 -8.56 -4.50 -14.62
C ALA A 140 -9.08 -3.25 -15.33
N LYS A 141 -9.86 -2.45 -14.62
CA LYS A 141 -10.36 -1.15 -15.06
C LYS A 141 -10.14 -0.11 -13.99
N ARG A 142 -9.86 1.12 -14.40
CA ARG A 142 -9.94 2.26 -13.49
C ARG A 142 -11.38 2.45 -13.05
N ALA A 143 -11.55 2.75 -11.79
CA ALA A 143 -12.82 2.96 -11.17
C ALA A 143 -12.71 4.01 -10.08
N ARG A 144 -13.85 4.47 -9.61
CA ARG A 144 -13.95 5.21 -8.36
C ARG A 144 -15.16 4.76 -7.59
N ASP A 145 -15.06 4.89 -6.29
CA ASP A 145 -16.17 4.67 -5.38
C ASP A 145 -15.89 5.36 -4.03
N TRP A 146 -16.82 5.23 -3.10
CA TRP A 146 -16.66 5.66 -1.74
C TRP A 146 -15.90 4.60 -0.94
N ILE A 147 -14.96 5.03 -0.10
CA ILE A 147 -14.36 4.20 0.94
C ILE A 147 -14.69 4.79 2.31
N THR A 148 -15.06 3.96 3.27
CA THR A 148 -15.25 4.36 4.67
C THR A 148 -14.16 3.76 5.55
N ILE A 149 -13.46 4.63 6.29
CA ILE A 149 -12.48 4.26 7.31
C ILE A 149 -12.79 5.03 8.59
N GLY A 150 -12.78 4.36 9.74
CA GLY A 150 -13.02 4.97 11.05
C GLY A 150 -14.31 5.79 11.16
N GLY A 151 -15.36 5.38 10.44
CA GLY A 151 -16.64 6.09 10.40
C GLY A 151 -16.66 7.37 9.56
N THR A 152 -15.59 7.65 8.81
CA THR A 152 -15.54 8.73 7.82
C THR A 152 -15.63 8.13 6.43
N SER A 153 -16.63 8.55 5.66
CA SER A 153 -16.77 8.20 4.25
C SER A 153 -16.04 9.21 3.36
N ILE A 154 -15.22 8.69 2.46
CA ILE A 154 -14.40 9.40 1.50
C ILE A 154 -14.99 9.13 0.11
N PRO A 155 -15.52 10.14 -0.59
CA PRO A 155 -16.05 9.99 -1.94
C PRO A 155 -14.93 9.93 -2.99
N ASP A 156 -15.27 9.44 -4.19
CA ASP A 156 -14.41 9.52 -5.39
C ASP A 156 -12.98 9.01 -5.19
N VAL A 157 -12.80 7.97 -4.39
CA VAL A 157 -11.48 7.36 -4.18
C VAL A 157 -11.00 6.71 -5.47
N ASP A 158 -9.74 6.92 -5.85
CA ASP A 158 -9.14 6.29 -7.03
C ASP A 158 -8.95 4.78 -6.80
N LEU A 159 -9.59 3.98 -7.65
CA LEU A 159 -9.61 2.54 -7.58
C LEU A 159 -9.17 1.91 -8.91
N VAL A 160 -8.61 0.72 -8.79
CA VAL A 160 -8.52 -0.25 -9.87
C VAL A 160 -9.37 -1.45 -9.50
N SER A 161 -10.46 -1.64 -10.25
CA SER A 161 -11.35 -2.80 -10.10
C SER A 161 -10.85 -3.97 -10.94
N ILE A 162 -10.72 -5.15 -10.33
CA ILE A 162 -10.16 -6.35 -10.95
C ILE A 162 -11.23 -7.44 -11.00
N SER A 163 -11.62 -7.86 -12.21
CA SER A 163 -12.67 -8.87 -12.41
C SER A 163 -12.13 -10.27 -12.66
N ALA A 164 -10.85 -10.40 -13.00
CA ALA A 164 -10.15 -11.68 -13.19
C ALA A 164 -8.65 -11.42 -13.03
N GLY A 165 -7.89 -12.37 -12.48
CA GLY A 165 -6.43 -12.23 -12.44
C GLY A 165 -5.72 -13.29 -11.60
N TRP A 166 -4.41 -13.37 -11.79
CA TRP A 166 -3.51 -14.29 -11.10
C TRP A 166 -2.11 -13.70 -11.01
N ARG A 167 -1.28 -14.32 -10.18
CA ARG A 167 0.16 -14.05 -10.05
C ARG A 167 0.94 -15.33 -10.29
N THR A 168 2.12 -15.22 -10.88
CA THR A 168 2.98 -16.39 -11.16
C THR A 168 4.25 -16.30 -10.31
N TYR A 169 4.38 -17.21 -9.35
CA TYR A 169 5.54 -17.25 -8.44
C TYR A 169 6.81 -17.73 -9.17
N PRO A 170 8.02 -17.52 -8.61
CA PRO A 170 9.29 -17.92 -9.22
C PRO A 170 9.37 -19.40 -9.66
N GLY A 171 8.60 -20.29 -9.01
CA GLY A 171 8.47 -21.70 -9.43
C GLY A 171 7.62 -21.95 -10.68
N GLY A 172 7.13 -20.89 -11.35
CA GLY A 172 6.28 -20.97 -12.55
C GLY A 172 4.81 -21.26 -12.28
N GLN A 173 4.43 -21.54 -11.03
CA GLN A 173 3.05 -21.83 -10.66
C GLN A 173 2.21 -20.54 -10.57
N ALA A 174 1.08 -20.53 -11.29
CA ALA A 174 0.09 -19.47 -11.21
C ALA A 174 -0.87 -19.69 -10.04
N TYR A 175 -1.16 -18.62 -9.30
CA TYR A 175 -2.11 -18.61 -8.18
C TYR A 175 -3.12 -17.48 -8.36
N PRO A 176 -4.40 -17.72 -8.02
CA PRO A 176 -5.42 -16.67 -8.05
C PRO A 176 -5.08 -15.54 -7.06
N LEU A 177 -5.62 -14.36 -7.34
CA LEU A 177 -5.52 -13.22 -6.43
C LEU A 177 -6.43 -13.44 -5.21
N GLU A 178 -5.91 -13.11 -4.03
CA GLU A 178 -6.61 -13.31 -2.73
C GLU A 178 -7.01 -11.99 -2.08
N VAL A 179 -6.12 -11.00 -2.09
CA VAL A 179 -6.29 -9.72 -1.39
C VAL A 179 -5.88 -8.59 -2.32
N GLY A 180 -6.66 -7.51 -2.33
CA GLY A 180 -6.32 -6.25 -2.98
C GLY A 180 -5.34 -5.39 -2.18
N THR A 181 -5.17 -4.12 -2.56
CA THR A 181 -4.31 -3.16 -1.84
C THR A 181 -5.08 -1.87 -1.54
N LEU A 182 -4.81 -1.28 -0.38
CA LEU A 182 -5.27 0.05 0.00
C LEU A 182 -4.11 1.02 -0.20
N SER A 183 -4.23 1.91 -1.18
CA SER A 183 -3.26 2.99 -1.39
C SER A 183 -3.23 3.90 -0.18
N LEU A 184 -2.03 4.23 0.28
CA LEU A 184 -1.81 5.12 1.42
C LEU A 184 -1.56 6.57 0.99
N GLY A 185 -1.52 6.84 -0.31
CA GLY A 185 -1.38 8.18 -0.88
C GLY A 185 -0.60 8.21 -2.18
N ALA A 186 -0.19 9.40 -2.60
CA ALA A 186 0.69 9.67 -3.71
C ALA A 186 1.43 10.99 -3.42
N PRO A 187 2.43 11.39 -4.23
CA PRO A 187 3.03 12.71 -4.12
C PRO A 187 2.02 13.84 -4.33
N ASP A 188 1.04 13.59 -5.22
CA ASP A 188 -0.06 14.51 -5.48
C ASP A 188 -1.25 14.23 -4.55
N ILE A 189 -2.01 15.27 -4.20
CA ILE A 189 -3.23 15.17 -3.39
C ILE A 189 -4.37 14.47 -4.15
N ASN A 190 -4.43 14.62 -5.47
CA ASN A 190 -5.48 14.04 -6.32
C ASN A 190 -4.89 13.52 -7.62
N GLN A 191 -5.54 12.52 -8.21
CA GLN A 191 -5.26 12.09 -9.58
C GLN A 191 -6.34 12.61 -10.52
N THR A 192 -5.93 13.20 -11.65
CA THR A 192 -6.86 13.75 -12.65
C THR A 192 -6.76 12.99 -13.96
N PHE A 193 -7.89 12.49 -14.45
CA PHE A 193 -7.99 11.79 -15.73
C PHE A 193 -8.76 12.60 -16.77
N GLY A 194 -8.55 12.24 -18.04
CA GLY A 194 -9.27 12.81 -19.18
C GLY A 194 -8.58 14.02 -19.82
N ALA A 195 -8.76 14.17 -21.14
CA ALA A 195 -8.18 15.27 -21.90
C ALA A 195 -9.06 16.53 -21.88
N GLN A 196 -10.36 16.37 -22.13
CA GLN A 196 -11.33 17.48 -22.23
C GLN A 196 -12.22 17.60 -21.00
N ILE A 197 -12.88 16.51 -20.59
CA ILE A 197 -13.60 16.44 -19.31
C ILE A 197 -12.61 15.89 -18.29
N LYS A 198 -12.29 16.71 -17.29
CA LYS A 198 -11.38 16.35 -16.20
C LYS A 198 -12.16 15.61 -15.12
N ILE A 199 -11.68 14.43 -14.76
CA ILE A 199 -12.26 13.58 -13.72
C ILE A 199 -11.23 13.55 -12.60
N ASN A 200 -11.55 14.17 -11.48
CA ASN A 200 -10.69 14.19 -10.31
C ASN A 200 -11.06 13.02 -9.40
N MET A 201 -10.06 12.28 -8.96
CA MET A 201 -10.16 11.22 -7.97
C MET A 201 -9.21 11.54 -6.83
N THR A 202 -9.59 11.15 -5.61
CA THR A 202 -8.81 11.40 -4.39
C THR A 202 -8.21 10.11 -3.85
N PHE A 203 -7.30 10.26 -2.89
CA PHE A 203 -6.83 9.17 -2.03
C PHE A 203 -7.45 9.32 -0.64
N VAL A 204 -7.56 8.22 0.11
CA VAL A 204 -8.14 8.25 1.46
C VAL A 204 -7.37 9.20 2.38
N THR A 205 -6.05 9.04 2.46
CA THR A 205 -5.19 9.87 3.32
C THR A 205 -5.22 11.35 2.90
N SER A 206 -5.23 11.62 1.59
CA SER A 206 -5.28 12.98 1.04
C SER A 206 -6.59 13.70 1.39
N TYR A 207 -7.73 13.03 1.17
CA TYR A 207 -9.04 13.60 1.51
C TYR A 207 -9.17 13.94 2.99
N LEU A 208 -8.67 13.05 3.86
CA LEU A 208 -8.68 13.27 5.29
C LEU A 208 -7.74 14.42 5.70
N TYR A 209 -6.62 14.60 5.01
CA TYR A 209 -5.67 15.69 5.29
C TYR A 209 -6.24 17.06 4.92
N GLU A 210 -6.91 17.17 3.76
CA GLU A 210 -7.53 18.42 3.30
C GLU A 210 -8.80 18.78 4.12
N ARG A 211 -9.32 17.85 4.93
CA ARG A 211 -10.45 18.10 5.82
C ARG A 211 -10.05 18.85 7.09
N GLN A 212 -10.91 19.77 7.50
CA GLN A 212 -10.80 20.45 8.79
C GLN A 212 -11.59 19.74 9.89
N GLY A 213 -11.19 19.98 11.14
CA GLY A 213 -11.90 19.52 12.35
C GLY A 213 -11.61 18.07 12.74
N SER A 214 -12.47 17.50 13.58
CA SER A 214 -12.26 16.19 14.24
C SER A 214 -12.25 14.97 13.30
N LYS A 215 -12.63 15.15 12.03
CA LYS A 215 -12.62 14.09 11.01
C LYS A 215 -11.47 14.23 10.02
N GLY A 216 -10.65 15.27 10.16
CA GLY A 216 -9.42 15.42 9.38
C GLY A 216 -8.24 14.77 10.08
N ILE A 217 -7.12 14.60 9.37
CA ILE A 217 -5.83 14.16 9.94
C ILE A 217 -4.79 15.29 9.96
N PRO A 218 -3.85 15.33 10.93
CA PRO A 218 -2.98 16.49 11.13
C PRO A 218 -1.93 16.71 10.04
N SER A 219 -1.62 15.66 9.27
CA SER A 219 -0.59 15.67 8.24
C SER A 219 -0.92 14.68 7.13
N TYR A 220 -0.47 14.97 5.90
CA TYR A 220 -0.50 14.02 4.81
C TYR A 220 0.65 13.02 4.96
N SER A 221 0.47 12.09 5.90
CA SER A 221 1.46 11.06 6.20
C SER A 221 0.77 9.83 6.76
N TYR A 222 1.52 8.75 6.95
CA TYR A 222 1.04 7.59 7.68
C TYR A 222 2.20 6.95 8.46
N GLY A 223 1.86 6.28 9.54
CA GLY A 223 2.76 5.46 10.33
C GLY A 223 2.25 4.04 10.33
N MET A 224 3.09 3.10 9.93
CA MET A 224 2.72 1.70 9.85
C MET A 224 3.73 0.77 10.49
N HIS A 225 3.22 -0.16 11.28
CA HIS A 225 3.92 -1.31 11.80
C HIS A 225 3.18 -2.57 11.32
N ILE A 226 3.83 -3.36 10.46
CA ILE A 226 3.33 -4.68 10.08
C ILE A 226 3.70 -5.65 11.20
N GLY A 227 2.70 -6.12 11.93
CA GLY A 227 2.91 -7.11 12.98
C GLY A 227 3.14 -8.52 12.41
N SER A 228 3.77 -9.39 13.19
CA SER A 228 3.92 -10.80 12.85
C SER A 228 2.62 -11.57 13.08
N ALA A 229 2.01 -12.09 12.02
CA ALA A 229 0.82 -12.91 12.17
C ALA A 229 1.11 -14.28 12.81
N SER A 230 2.28 -14.87 12.54
CA SER A 230 2.68 -16.17 13.10
C SER A 230 2.91 -16.10 14.61
N LEU A 231 3.39 -14.95 15.10
CA LEU A 231 3.57 -14.68 16.54
C LEU A 231 2.36 -13.98 17.18
N GLY A 232 1.26 -13.78 16.43
CA GLY A 232 0.07 -13.09 16.92
C GLY A 232 0.28 -11.61 17.29
N ILE A 233 1.36 -10.98 16.83
CA ILE A 233 1.65 -9.57 17.07
C ILE A 233 0.76 -8.74 16.13
N PRO A 234 -0.16 -7.89 16.63
CA PRO A 234 -1.04 -7.12 15.76
C PRO A 234 -0.28 -5.99 15.06
N GLY A 235 -0.70 -5.69 13.82
CA GLY A 235 -0.28 -4.49 13.11
C GLY A 235 -0.79 -3.19 13.76
N SER A 236 -0.23 -2.07 13.32
CA SER A 236 -0.69 -0.72 13.69
C SER A 236 -0.57 0.16 12.44
N LEU A 237 -1.65 0.85 12.08
CA LEU A 237 -1.66 1.80 10.96
C LEU A 237 -2.41 3.05 11.40
N HIS A 238 -1.74 4.19 11.33
CA HIS A 238 -2.29 5.50 11.65
C HIS A 238 -2.11 6.44 10.46
N LEU A 239 -3.18 7.11 10.05
CA LEU A 239 -3.16 8.18 9.05
C LEU A 239 -2.95 9.52 9.76
N GLY A 240 -1.99 10.32 9.26
CA GLY A 240 -1.56 11.61 9.81
C GLY A 240 -0.79 11.53 11.12
N GLY A 241 -0.13 10.41 11.38
CA GLY A 241 0.70 10.20 12.56
C GLY A 241 1.18 8.76 12.66
N TYR A 242 1.68 8.36 13.83
CA TYR A 242 2.20 7.03 14.08
C TYR A 242 1.98 6.59 15.53
N ASP A 243 2.03 5.28 15.78
CA ASP A 243 1.93 4.69 17.11
C ASP A 243 3.31 4.66 17.80
N ARG A 244 3.50 5.51 18.81
CA ARG A 244 4.76 5.62 19.57
C ARG A 244 5.11 4.34 20.32
N ASN A 245 4.13 3.49 20.65
CA ASN A 245 4.38 2.24 21.36
C ASN A 245 5.04 1.17 20.46
N ARG A 246 5.20 1.45 19.16
CA ARG A 246 5.86 0.56 18.18
C ARG A 246 7.29 0.97 17.85
N ILE A 247 7.80 2.01 18.50
CA ILE A 247 9.14 2.53 18.23
C ILE A 247 10.06 2.21 19.40
N ILE A 248 11.25 1.71 19.06
CA ILE A 248 12.34 1.47 20.01
C ILE A 248 13.51 2.34 19.57
N GLY A 249 13.98 3.22 20.45
CA GLY A 249 15.10 4.13 20.18
C GLY A 249 14.72 5.35 19.34
N ASP A 250 15.74 5.97 18.77
CA ASP A 250 15.61 7.18 17.96
C ASP A 250 15.11 6.88 16.55
N ILE A 251 14.38 7.83 15.96
CA ILE A 251 13.84 7.74 14.60
C ILE A 251 14.86 8.31 13.61
N SER A 252 15.23 7.53 12.60
CA SER A 252 16.00 8.02 11.46
C SER A 252 15.07 8.51 10.35
N ALA A 253 15.55 9.48 9.57
CA ALA A 253 14.83 10.02 8.42
C ALA A 253 15.76 10.08 7.21
N GLN A 254 15.23 9.72 6.05
CA GLN A 254 15.91 9.89 4.77
C GLN A 254 15.01 10.70 3.85
N PRO A 255 15.53 11.75 3.19
CA PRO A 255 14.76 12.45 2.16
C PRO A 255 14.59 11.53 0.96
N PHE A 256 13.39 11.54 0.39
CA PHE A 256 13.10 10.91 -0.89
C PHE A 256 12.24 11.85 -1.72
N ASP A 257 12.15 11.57 -3.02
CA ASP A 257 11.25 12.24 -3.95
C ASP A 257 10.43 11.19 -4.70
N GLY A 258 9.18 11.53 -5.05
CA GLY A 258 8.26 10.64 -5.75
C GLY A 258 7.45 9.69 -4.86
N GLY A 259 6.63 8.85 -5.52
CA GLY A 259 5.58 8.05 -4.88
C GLY A 259 5.96 6.63 -4.48
N ASN A 260 7.22 6.23 -4.67
CA ASN A 260 7.67 4.85 -4.39
C ASN A 260 8.41 4.73 -3.04
N VAL A 261 8.39 5.80 -2.24
CA VAL A 261 9.00 5.94 -0.90
C VAL A 261 10.36 5.22 -0.78
N PRO A 262 11.33 5.44 -1.69
CA PRO A 262 12.59 4.69 -1.63
C PRO A 262 13.43 5.09 -0.42
N ILE A 263 14.15 4.13 0.15
CA ILE A 263 15.25 4.39 1.10
C ILE A 263 16.59 3.99 0.47
N GLN A 264 17.65 4.67 0.90
CA GLN A 264 19.00 4.28 0.52
C GLN A 264 19.54 3.31 1.57
N MET A 265 19.93 2.13 1.10
CA MET A 265 20.62 1.14 1.91
C MET A 265 22.13 1.38 1.77
N ASN A 266 22.77 1.73 2.88
CA ASN A 266 24.20 2.05 2.88
C ASN A 266 25.08 0.80 2.89
N ASP A 267 24.73 -0.18 3.73
CA ASP A 267 25.48 -1.42 3.87
C ASP A 267 24.57 -2.56 4.34
N ILE A 268 25.02 -3.79 4.10
CA ILE A 268 24.47 -5.02 4.66
C ILE A 268 25.58 -5.73 5.42
N GLY A 269 25.29 -6.09 6.67
CA GLY A 269 26.12 -7.00 7.46
C GLY A 269 25.42 -8.33 7.64
N ILE A 270 26.19 -9.42 7.63
CA ILE A 270 25.72 -10.75 8.01
C ILE A 270 26.55 -11.22 9.19
N GLY A 271 25.90 -11.73 10.22
CA GLY A 271 26.51 -12.26 11.44
C GLY A 271 25.90 -13.60 11.82
N VAL A 272 26.51 -14.25 12.81
CA VAL A 272 25.98 -15.45 13.44
C VAL A 272 25.47 -15.08 14.82
N GLU A 273 24.16 -15.21 15.02
CA GLU A 273 23.51 -14.98 16.33
C GLU A 273 23.69 -16.19 17.26
N GLU A 274 23.45 -17.40 16.77
CA GLU A 274 23.62 -18.65 17.53
C GLU A 274 24.26 -19.76 16.66
N GLY A 275 25.01 -20.66 17.30
CA GLY A 275 25.64 -21.80 16.64
C GLY A 275 26.96 -21.49 15.92
N GLY A 276 27.33 -22.36 14.97
CA GLY A 276 28.54 -22.19 14.14
C GLY A 276 28.19 -21.54 12.81
N SER A 277 29.12 -20.75 12.26
CA SER A 277 28.93 -20.13 10.94
C SER A 277 28.94 -21.19 9.82
N PRO A 278 28.02 -21.12 8.85
CA PRO A 278 28.13 -21.88 7.61
C PRO A 278 29.23 -21.34 6.69
N TRP A 279 29.82 -20.18 7.01
CA TRP A 279 30.93 -19.56 6.29
C TRP A 279 32.24 -19.63 7.09
N SER A 280 33.34 -19.28 6.43
CA SER A 280 34.66 -19.15 7.07
C SER A 280 34.80 -17.91 7.97
N PHE A 281 33.74 -17.11 8.13
CA PHE A 281 33.69 -15.92 8.97
C PHE A 281 32.47 -15.98 9.90
N ALA A 282 32.59 -15.43 11.11
CA ALA A 282 31.46 -15.31 12.04
C ALA A 282 30.64 -14.02 11.83
N SER A 283 31.26 -13.00 11.24
CA SER A 283 30.59 -11.75 10.85
C SER A 283 31.30 -11.16 9.64
N LYS A 284 30.53 -10.54 8.75
CA LYS A 284 31.03 -9.80 7.60
C LYS A 284 30.12 -8.60 7.33
N THR A 285 30.72 -7.42 7.36
CA THR A 285 30.14 -6.13 6.97
C THR A 285 30.61 -5.73 5.58
N ASP A 286 30.23 -4.54 5.13
CA ASP A 286 30.69 -3.94 3.89
C ASP A 286 30.33 -4.80 2.66
N LEU A 287 29.17 -5.47 2.72
CA LEU A 287 28.68 -6.30 1.62
C LEU A 287 28.09 -5.45 0.48
N LEU A 288 27.82 -4.16 0.71
CA LEU A 288 27.44 -3.20 -0.33
C LEU A 288 28.55 -2.20 -0.68
N ALA A 289 28.16 -1.05 -1.25
CA ALA A 289 29.01 -0.07 -1.96
C ALA A 289 30.20 0.46 -1.14
N GLN A 290 30.18 0.35 0.19
CA GLN A 290 31.31 0.78 1.04
C GLN A 290 32.54 -0.14 0.94
N GLY A 291 32.40 -1.37 0.41
CA GLY A 291 33.49 -2.34 0.23
C GLY A 291 33.90 -2.64 -1.23
N ASN A 292 33.22 -2.08 -2.23
CA ASN A 292 33.48 -2.40 -3.63
C ASN A 292 33.35 -1.17 -4.56
N SER A 293 34.49 -0.56 -4.91
CA SER A 293 34.57 0.59 -5.81
C SER A 293 34.10 0.32 -7.25
N SER A 294 33.73 -0.92 -7.59
CA SER A 294 33.13 -1.26 -8.89
C SER A 294 31.61 -1.13 -8.93
N LEU A 295 30.94 -1.01 -7.77
CA LEU A 295 29.50 -0.73 -7.68
C LEU A 295 29.30 0.79 -7.67
N ALA A 296 29.25 1.39 -8.86
CA ALA A 296 29.18 2.84 -9.03
C ALA A 296 27.82 3.48 -8.62
N CYS A 297 26.82 2.68 -8.23
CA CYS A 297 25.54 3.15 -7.71
C CYS A 297 25.27 2.57 -6.32
N LYS A 298 24.89 3.45 -5.38
CA LYS A 298 24.19 3.04 -4.17
C LYS A 298 22.89 2.34 -4.56
N ILE A 299 22.55 1.25 -3.88
CA ILE A 299 21.29 0.54 -4.12
C ILE A 299 20.19 1.35 -3.43
N THR A 300 19.30 1.91 -4.24
CA THR A 300 18.04 2.48 -3.78
C THR A 300 17.05 1.32 -3.64
N GLU A 301 16.49 1.13 -2.45
CA GLU A 301 15.50 0.10 -2.19
C GLU A 301 14.13 0.79 -2.10
N ASP A 302 13.16 0.33 -2.90
CA ASP A 302 11.80 0.86 -2.84
C ASP A 302 11.15 0.40 -1.54
N ASN A 303 10.87 1.34 -0.64
CA ASN A 303 10.52 1.02 0.75
C ASN A 303 8.99 0.98 0.90
N GLU A 304 8.34 0.14 0.11
CA GLU A 304 6.93 -0.15 0.30
C GLU A 304 6.77 -1.44 1.14
N PRO A 305 5.80 -1.48 2.06
CA PRO A 305 5.64 -2.56 3.04
C PRO A 305 5.44 -3.97 2.43
N PHE A 306 5.01 -4.04 1.18
CA PHE A 306 4.82 -5.29 0.42
C PHE A 306 5.94 -5.60 -0.58
N HIS A 307 6.92 -4.71 -0.75
CA HIS A 307 8.12 -4.95 -1.55
C HIS A 307 9.07 -5.94 -0.86
N LYS A 308 9.17 -5.89 0.48
CA LYS A 308 10.26 -6.53 1.24
C LYS A 308 10.11 -7.99 1.66
N ILE A 309 9.04 -8.65 1.26
CA ILE A 309 8.74 -9.98 1.80
C ILE A 309 9.23 -11.12 0.90
N HIS A 310 9.34 -10.88 -0.42
CA HIS A 310 9.67 -11.96 -1.36
C HIS A 310 11.19 -12.10 -1.64
N GLU A 311 11.98 -11.04 -1.52
CA GLU A 311 13.43 -11.10 -1.81
C GLU A 311 14.26 -11.73 -0.69
N TYR A 312 13.80 -11.73 0.57
CA TYR A 312 14.57 -12.33 1.67
C TYR A 312 14.44 -13.86 1.80
N PHE A 313 13.46 -14.51 1.14
CA PHE A 313 13.24 -15.95 1.23
C PHE A 313 13.76 -16.77 0.03
N GLN A 314 14.26 -16.14 -1.04
CA GLN A 314 14.77 -16.85 -2.22
C GLN A 314 16.29 -17.08 -2.20
N PHE A 315 17.04 -16.51 -1.24
CA PHE A 315 18.46 -16.82 -1.08
C PHE A 315 18.74 -18.13 -0.34
N GLU A 316 17.72 -18.72 0.30
CA GLU A 316 17.77 -20.06 0.89
C GLU A 316 16.72 -20.93 0.22
N LEU A 317 17.13 -21.73 -0.77
CA LEU A 317 16.65 -23.10 -1.05
C LEU A 317 17.11 -23.63 -2.43
N SER A 318 17.66 -22.79 -3.31
CA SER A 318 18.13 -23.22 -4.64
C SER A 318 19.57 -23.75 -4.67
N ASN A 319 20.33 -23.68 -3.56
CA ASN A 319 21.69 -24.24 -3.47
C ASN A 319 21.84 -25.51 -2.61
N MET A 320 20.73 -26.10 -2.15
CA MET A 320 20.77 -27.41 -1.48
C MET A 320 20.06 -28.46 -2.32
N HIS A 321 20.62 -28.80 -3.49
CA HIS A 321 20.62 -30.16 -4.09
C HIS A 321 21.30 -30.11 -5.47
N SER A 322 22.63 -30.14 -5.51
CA SER A 322 23.38 -30.83 -6.56
C SER A 322 24.88 -30.80 -6.23
N SER A 323 25.44 -32.00 -6.15
CA SER A 323 26.85 -32.28 -5.96
C SER A 323 27.73 -31.72 -7.10
N SER A 324 28.91 -31.22 -6.71
CA SER A 324 30.18 -31.35 -7.43
C SER A 324 30.18 -31.16 -8.95
N SER A 325 30.56 -29.97 -9.43
CA SER A 325 31.65 -29.75 -10.42
C SER A 325 31.76 -28.27 -10.80
N GLY A 326 32.97 -27.84 -11.16
CA GLY A 326 33.44 -26.45 -11.05
C GLY A 326 32.74 -25.41 -11.93
N LEU A 327 32.59 -24.21 -11.37
CA LEU A 327 32.13 -23.02 -12.08
C LEU A 327 33.32 -22.33 -12.79
N ARG A 328 33.29 -22.30 -14.12
CA ARG A 328 34.12 -21.38 -14.93
C ARG A 328 33.44 -20.01 -14.94
N VAL A 329 34.20 -18.97 -14.60
CA VAL A 329 33.79 -17.57 -14.70
C VAL A 329 33.82 -17.13 -16.17
N GLY A 330 32.66 -16.88 -16.76
CA GLY A 330 32.49 -16.19 -18.03
C GLY A 330 32.42 -14.68 -17.78
N ASN A 331 33.29 -13.93 -18.46
CA ASN A 331 33.48 -12.50 -18.28
C ASN A 331 32.62 -11.76 -19.32
N GLU A 332 31.46 -11.21 -18.93
CA GLU A 332 30.70 -10.28 -19.77
C GLU A 332 30.51 -8.94 -19.05
N SER A 333 31.28 -7.96 -19.50
CA SER A 333 31.23 -6.57 -19.09
C SER A 333 29.98 -5.87 -19.64
N LEU A 334 29.03 -5.54 -18.77
CA LEU A 334 27.90 -4.66 -19.08
C LEU A 334 28.34 -3.19 -18.95
N LYS A 335 28.42 -2.48 -20.09
CA LYS A 335 28.68 -1.03 -20.15
C LYS A 335 27.36 -0.27 -19.95
N CYS A 336 27.32 0.66 -19.00
CA CYS A 336 26.25 1.67 -18.90
C CYS A 336 26.37 2.73 -20.03
N PRO A 337 25.25 3.29 -20.54
CA PRO A 337 25.29 4.34 -21.56
C PRO A 337 25.79 5.67 -20.96
N ARG A 338 26.71 6.33 -21.65
CA ARG A 338 27.13 7.70 -21.34
C ARG A 338 26.04 8.70 -21.73
N GLU A 339 25.66 9.50 -20.75
CA GLU A 339 24.88 10.72 -20.87
C GLU A 339 25.57 11.71 -21.84
N SER A 340 24.94 12.03 -22.98
CA SER A 340 25.41 13.12 -23.85
C SER A 340 24.68 14.41 -23.48
N ARG A 341 25.38 15.30 -22.79
CA ARG A 341 25.00 16.73 -22.72
C ARG A 341 25.00 17.31 -24.14
N ARG A 342 23.87 17.88 -24.57
CA ARG A 342 23.87 18.89 -25.64
C ARG A 342 23.51 20.25 -25.06
N SER A 343 24.51 21.11 -25.10
CA SER A 343 24.45 22.56 -24.92
C SER A 343 23.47 23.18 -25.91
N ALA A 344 22.61 24.07 -25.43
CA ALA A 344 22.00 25.12 -26.23
C ALA A 344 23.09 26.09 -26.71
N LEU A 345 23.01 26.55 -27.96
CA LEU A 345 23.50 27.86 -28.42
C LEU A 345 22.98 28.13 -29.85
N ARG A 346 22.38 29.31 -29.99
CA ARG A 346 21.75 29.98 -31.15
C ARG A 346 20.31 29.62 -31.46
#